data_AF-A0A919TEZ0-F1
#
_entry.id   AF-A0A919TEZ0-F1
#
_cell.length_a   1.000
_cell.length_b   1.000
_cell.length_c   1.000
_cell.angle_alpha   90.00
_cell.angle_beta   90.00
_cell.angle_gamma   90.00
#
_symmetry.space_group_name_H-M   'P 1'
#
loop_
_entity.id
_entity.type
_entity.pdbx_description
1 polymer ?
#
loop_
_entity_poly.entity_id
_entity_poly.type
_entity_poly.pdbx_seq_one_letter_code
_entity_poly.pdbx_strand_id
1 'polypeptide(L)' 'MDQEFEAYAAGRADGLAAHRDTGRATDPKFGRDYRIGFLDGRLEVFRLLAGVRKIVEDD' A
#
# COMPACT_ATOMS: atom_id res chain seq x y z
N MET A 1 2.52 19.84 -1.07
CA MET A 1 2.80 18.87 -2.14
C MET A 1 3.76 17.80 -1.68
N ASP A 2 4.95 18.16 -1.18
CA ASP A 2 5.96 17.16 -0.82
C ASP A 2 5.53 16.24 0.33
N GLN A 3 4.87 16.79 1.36
CA GLN A 3 4.42 16.03 2.54
C GLN A 3 3.27 15.06 2.22
N GLU A 4 2.39 15.43 1.30
CA GLU A 4 1.32 14.57 0.79
C GLU A 4 1.90 13.39 0.00
N PHE A 5 2.91 13.63 -0.84
CA PHE A 5 3.62 12.58 -1.56
C PHE A 5 4.43 11.67 -0.63
N GLU A 6 5.07 12.22 0.40
CA GLU A 6 5.77 11.44 1.42
C GLU A 6 4.80 10.54 2.21
N ALA A 7 3.64 11.07 2.61
CA ALA A 7 2.61 10.30 3.28
C ALA A 7 2.09 9.16 2.39
N TYR A 8 1.84 9.43 1.11
CA TYR A 8 1.51 8.41 0.12
C TYR A 8 2.60 7.34 0.01
N ALA A 9 3.87 7.75 -0.16
CA ALA A 9 4.99 6.83 -0.34
C ALA A 9 5.18 5.93 0.89
N ALA A 10 5.06 6.50 2.09
CA ALA A 10 5.04 5.76 3.34
C ALA A 10 3.91 4.74 3.38
N GLY A 11 2.69 5.16 3.04
CA GLY A 11 1.54 4.27 2.95
C GLY A 11 1.78 3.12 1.99
N ARG A 12 2.33 3.38 0.81
CA ARG A 12 2.64 2.35 -0.19
C ARG A 12 3.65 1.34 0.32
N ALA A 13 4.76 1.80 0.94
CA ALA A 13 5.76 0.92 1.54
C ALA A 13 5.15 0.01 2.61
N ASP A 14 4.34 0.59 3.50
CA ASP A 14 3.60 -0.11 4.55
C ASP A 14 2.61 -1.15 3.99
N GLY A 15 1.91 -0.79 2.91
CA GLY A 15 0.98 -1.68 2.20
C GLY A 15 1.68 -2.89 1.59
N LEU A 16 2.86 -2.70 0.98
CA LEU A 16 3.70 -3.78 0.47
C LEU A 16 4.18 -4.71 1.60
N ALA A 17 4.54 -4.12 2.75
CA ALA A 17 4.99 -4.86 3.94
C ALA A 17 3.85 -5.49 4.76
N ALA A 18 2.59 -5.26 4.38
CA ALA A 18 1.41 -5.65 5.16
C ALA A 18 1.41 -5.14 6.62
N HIS A 19 2.06 -4.00 6.86
CA HIS A 19 2.15 -3.36 8.17
C HIS A 19 1.44 -2.02 8.14
N ARG A 20 0.33 -1.87 8.88
CA ARG A 20 -0.43 -0.62 8.89
C ARG A 20 -0.05 0.24 10.10
N ASP A 21 0.51 1.42 9.86
CA ASP A 21 0.73 2.45 10.86
C ASP A 21 -0.61 3.18 11.13
N THR A 22 -1.17 2.95 12.32
CA THR A 22 -2.43 3.57 12.75
C THR A 22 -2.28 5.06 12.99
N GLY A 23 -1.14 5.52 13.49
CA GLY A 23 -0.87 6.93 13.76
C GLY A 23 -0.90 7.74 12.47
N ARG A 24 -0.16 7.29 11.45
CA ARG A 24 -0.18 7.90 10.11
C ARG A 24 -1.56 7.83 9.46
N ALA A 25 -2.26 6.71 9.62
CA ALA A 25 -3.60 6.55 9.03
C ALA A 25 -4.65 7.50 9.63
N THR A 26 -4.51 7.87 10.90
CA THR A 26 -5.43 8.79 11.59
C THR A 26 -4.98 10.26 11.56
N ASP A 27 -3.84 10.56 10.94
CA ASP A 27 -3.37 11.94 10.83
C ASP A 27 -4.44 12.82 10.14
N PRO A 28 -4.83 13.95 10.76
CA PRO A 28 -5.94 14.77 10.27
C PRO A 28 -5.62 15.48 8.95
N LYS A 29 -4.34 15.64 8.61
CA LYS A 29 -3.88 16.38 7.44
C LYS A 29 -3.48 15.47 6.29
N PHE A 30 -2.74 14.39 6.58
CA PHE A 30 -2.12 13.50 5.59
C PHE A 30 -2.59 12.05 5.66
N GLY A 31 -3.46 11.72 6.61
CA GLY A 31 -3.95 10.34 6.78
C GLY A 31 -4.73 9.83 5.57
N ARG A 32 -5.32 10.73 4.76
CA ARG A 32 -5.92 10.36 3.47
C ARG A 32 -4.87 9.84 2.48
N ASP A 33 -3.78 10.57 2.30
CA ASP A 33 -2.74 10.23 1.31
C ASP A 33 -2.00 8.96 1.70
N TYR A 34 -1.72 8.79 3.00
CA TYR A 34 -1.22 7.52 3.56
C TYR A 34 -2.15 6.34 3.25
N ARG A 35 -3.47 6.48 3.50
CA ARG A 35 -4.42 5.39 3.26
C ARG A 35 -4.53 5.01 1.78
N ILE A 36 -4.42 5.98 0.88
CA ILE A 36 -4.39 5.72 -0.57
C ILE A 36 -3.15 4.91 -0.92
N GLY A 37 -1.97 5.36 -0.50
CA GLY A 37 -0.72 4.61 -0.72
C GLY A 37 -0.79 3.18 -0.17
N PHE A 38 -1.32 3.02 1.04
CA PHE A 38 -1.49 1.70 1.65
C PHE A 38 -2.35 0.76 0.81
N LEU A 39 -3.51 1.24 0.33
CA LEU A 39 -4.39 0.45 -0.53
C LEU A 39 -3.72 0.07 -1.86
N ASP A 40 -2.99 1.00 -2.48
CA ASP A 40 -2.24 0.73 -3.70
C ASP A 40 -1.17 -0.36 -3.47
N GLY A 41 -0.42 -0.29 -2.37
CA GLY A 41 0.55 -1.33 -2.00
C GLY A 41 -0.10 -2.69 -1.79
N ARG A 42 -1.28 -2.75 -1.17
CA ARG A 42 -2.05 -4.02 -1.02
C ARG A 42 -2.51 -4.58 -2.36
N LEU A 43 -2.97 -3.72 -3.28
CA LEU A 43 -3.39 -4.12 -4.62
C LEU A 43 -2.21 -4.65 -5.45
N GLU A 44 -1.03 -4.07 -5.29
CA GLU A 44 0.20 -4.52 -5.94
C GLU A 44 0.58 -5.94 -5.49
N VAL A 45 0.58 -6.21 -4.18
CA VAL A 45 0.81 -7.55 -3.63
C VAL A 45 -0.25 -8.54 -4.12
N PHE A 46 -1.52 -8.15 -4.16
CA PHE A 46 -2.59 -9.01 -4.68
C PHE A 46 -2.35 -9.41 -6.14
N ARG A 47 -1.98 -8.45 -7.00
CA ARG A 47 -1.66 -8.72 -8.42
C ARG A 47 -0.45 -9.62 -8.56
N LEU A 48 0.58 -9.44 -7.74
CA LEU A 48 1.74 -10.32 -7.71
C LEU A 48 1.33 -11.77 -7.37
N LEU A 49 0.55 -11.96 -6.30
CA LEU A 49 0.08 -13.29 -5.89
C LEU A 49 -0.79 -13.95 -6.96
N ALA A 50 -1.68 -13.18 -7.60
CA ALA A 50 -2.47 -13.67 -8.72
C ALA A 50 -1.59 -14.13 -9.90
N GLY A 51 -0.52 -13.38 -10.20
CA GLY A 51 0.46 -13.76 -11.21
C GLY A 51 1.22 -15.04 -10.87
N VAL A 52 1.69 -15.17 -9.61
CA VAL A 52 2.36 -16.40 -9.14
C VAL A 52 1.41 -17.60 -9.21
N ARG A 53 0.16 -17.42 -8.79
CA ARG A 53 -0.86 -18.47 -8.84
C ARG A 53 -1.06 -18.98 -10.26
N LYS A 54 -1.16 -18.07 -11.23
CA LYS A 54 -1.28 -18.44 -12.65
C LYS A 54 -0.09 -19.28 -13.13
N ILE A 55 1.14 -18.92 -12.74
CA ILE A 55 2.35 -19.67 -13.10
C ILE A 55 2.33 -21.09 -12.52
N VAL A 56 1.81 -21.25 -11.29
CA VAL A 56 1.78 -22.55 -10.60
C VAL A 56 0.60 -23.44 -11.04
N GLU A 57 -0.54 -22.84 -11.42
CA GLU A 57 -1.77 -23.57 -11.79
C GLU A 57 -1.92 -23.84 -13.29
N ASP A 58 -1.20 -23.12 -14.17
CA ASP A 58 -1.22 -23.34 -15.63
C ASP A 58 -0.19 -24.41 -16.10
N ASP A 59 0.36 -25.22 -15.19
CA ASP A 59 1.12 -26.47 -15.45
C ASP A 59 0.20 -27.72 -15.33
#